data_AF-A0A352NCM9-F1
#
_entry.id   AF-A0A352NCM9-F1
#
_cell.length_a   1.000
_cell.length_b   1.000
_cell.length_c   1.000
_cell.angle_alpha   90.00
_cell.angle_beta   90.00
_cell.angle_gamma   90.00
#
_symmetry.space_group_name_H-M   'P 1'
#
loop_
_entity.id
_entity.type
_entity.pdbx_description
1 polymer ?
#
loop_
_entity_poly.entity_id
_entity_poly.type
_entity_poly.pdbx_seq_one_letter_code
_entity_poly.pdbx_strand_id
1 'polypeptide(L)'
;MADTALIKWGKRFNQAYNYGSEITLESHQVTFSSPMMPVGTTIKAWHSKGSYGEDRAAPLLPLLKPGKTYEVIFFIQENPKNQFRVNIDFRDQFGQITATQYFEELHFTFQYPHNAAHYSINLNNIKHEKLVFYDIILMEKVENDSVEVERGEGLTFIKCQTPSEKFQLRVHSSDRESIMVSDNTANLLLFVSQKTDFQAVLSAIIDKLETQDGLIEIKTGVDFAKFSIEFQSLPEILHTYFPDKKIQTDIKNTTDLLTAYEIQMLLLALQK
;
A
#
# COMPACT_ATOMS: atom_id res chain seq x y z
N MET A 1 10.71 8.01 13.40
CA MET A 1 10.64 7.66 11.97
C MET A 1 10.07 6.27 11.93
N ALA A 2 8.74 6.17 11.98
CA ALA A 2 8.06 4.93 11.66
C ALA A 2 7.93 4.90 10.14
N ASP A 3 8.69 4.02 9.50
CA ASP A 3 8.63 3.86 8.05
C ASP A 3 7.49 2.88 7.75
N THR A 4 6.49 3.35 6.99
CA THR A 4 5.38 2.54 6.51
C THR A 4 5.59 2.22 5.04
N ALA A 5 5.46 0.95 4.68
CA ALA A 5 5.59 0.47 3.32
C ALA A 5 4.29 -0.16 2.87
N LEU A 6 3.80 0.28 1.72
CA LEU A 6 2.72 -0.40 1.00
C LEU A 6 3.36 -1.26 -0.08
N ILE A 7 3.30 -2.57 0.06
CA ILE A 7 4.00 -3.54 -0.78
C ILE A 7 3.00 -4.14 -1.77
N LYS A 8 3.24 -3.94 -3.06
CA LYS A 8 2.43 -4.49 -4.15
C LYS A 8 2.91 -5.89 -4.56
N TRP A 9 2.11 -6.59 -5.35
CA TRP A 9 2.47 -7.91 -5.89
C TRP A 9 3.75 -7.88 -6.74
N GLY A 10 3.98 -6.77 -7.44
CA GLY A 10 5.11 -6.59 -8.35
C GLY A 10 4.71 -6.55 -9.83
N LYS A 11 5.63 -6.07 -10.68
CA LYS A 11 5.41 -5.87 -12.13
C LYS A 11 5.38 -7.15 -12.96
N ARG A 12 5.77 -8.29 -12.39
CA ARG A 12 5.94 -9.58 -13.10
C ARG A 12 5.45 -10.74 -12.24
N PHE A 13 5.26 -11.87 -12.88
CA PHE A 13 5.00 -13.16 -12.23
C PHE A 13 6.25 -13.78 -11.57
N ASN A 14 7.35 -13.03 -11.46
CA ASN A 14 8.58 -13.51 -10.84
C ASN A 14 8.33 -13.76 -9.35
N GLN A 15 8.93 -14.83 -8.84
CA GLN A 15 8.79 -15.29 -7.45
C GLN A 15 7.34 -15.64 -7.08
N ALA A 16 6.46 -15.81 -8.08
CA ALA A 16 5.15 -16.42 -7.93
C ALA A 16 5.18 -17.86 -8.45
N TYR A 17 4.29 -18.71 -7.92
CA TYR A 17 4.13 -20.07 -8.41
C TYR A 17 3.46 -20.06 -9.79
N ASN A 18 4.20 -20.38 -10.85
CA ASN A 18 3.72 -20.24 -12.24
C ASN A 18 3.26 -21.55 -12.89
N TYR A 19 3.39 -22.69 -12.21
CA TYR A 19 3.13 -24.00 -12.80
C TYR A 19 1.64 -24.34 -12.80
N GLY A 20 0.98 -24.13 -13.94
CA GLY A 20 -0.46 -24.36 -14.07
C GLY A 20 -1.29 -23.37 -13.24
N SER A 21 -0.77 -22.16 -13.04
CA SER A 21 -1.46 -21.07 -12.37
C SER A 21 -2.06 -20.09 -13.37
N GLU A 22 -3.25 -19.59 -13.05
CA GLU A 22 -3.83 -18.42 -13.70
C GLU A 22 -3.56 -17.19 -12.82
N ILE A 23 -2.89 -16.19 -13.38
CA ILE A 23 -2.55 -14.94 -12.67
C ILE A 23 -3.01 -13.75 -13.50
N THR A 24 -3.90 -12.94 -12.92
CA THR A 24 -4.40 -11.72 -13.55
C THR A 24 -3.96 -10.51 -12.73
N LEU A 25 -3.17 -9.64 -13.35
CA LEU A 25 -2.65 -8.40 -12.76
C LEU A 25 -3.56 -7.23 -13.15
N GLU A 26 -4.48 -6.86 -12.26
CA GLU A 26 -5.32 -5.68 -12.39
C GLU A 26 -4.66 -4.47 -11.69
N SER A 27 -5.22 -3.27 -11.83
CA SER A 27 -4.62 -2.05 -11.26
C SER A 27 -4.63 -2.05 -9.73
N HIS A 28 -5.74 -2.49 -9.12
CA HIS A 28 -5.93 -2.45 -7.66
C HIS A 28 -5.81 -3.82 -6.97
N GLN A 29 -5.72 -4.91 -7.74
CA GLN A 29 -5.68 -6.27 -7.19
C GLN A 29 -4.96 -7.24 -8.11
N VAL A 30 -4.58 -8.38 -7.55
CA VAL A 30 -4.06 -9.53 -8.27
C VAL A 30 -4.91 -10.74 -7.94
N THR A 31 -5.44 -11.36 -8.99
CA THR A 31 -6.10 -12.67 -8.88
C THR A 31 -5.09 -13.76 -9.16
N PHE A 32 -5.05 -14.79 -8.31
CA PHE A 32 -4.25 -15.99 -8.48
C PHE A 32 -5.12 -17.24 -8.26
N SER A 33 -5.00 -18.24 -9.15
CA SER A 33 -5.61 -19.55 -8.96
C SER A 33 -4.67 -20.64 -9.45
N SER A 34 -4.47 -21.68 -8.64
CA SER A 34 -3.80 -22.90 -9.07
C SER A 34 -4.36 -24.10 -8.30
N PRO A 35 -5.42 -24.75 -8.82
CA PRO A 35 -6.12 -25.84 -8.12
C PRO A 35 -5.24 -27.06 -7.80
N MET A 36 -4.17 -27.27 -8.57
CA MET A 36 -3.24 -28.40 -8.40
C MET A 36 -1.97 -28.02 -7.63
N MET A 37 -1.92 -26.82 -7.04
CA MET A 37 -0.76 -26.36 -6.29
C MET A 37 -0.56 -27.21 -5.02
N PRO A 38 0.63 -27.80 -4.81
CA PRO A 38 0.89 -28.59 -3.61
C PRO A 38 0.81 -27.76 -2.33
N VAL A 39 0.34 -28.39 -1.26
CA VAL A 39 0.31 -27.79 0.09
C VAL A 39 1.74 -27.46 0.55
N GLY A 40 1.90 -26.31 1.21
CA GLY A 40 3.19 -25.81 1.70
C GLY A 40 4.03 -25.09 0.65
N THR A 41 3.59 -25.05 -0.62
CA THR A 41 4.32 -24.34 -1.67
C THR A 41 4.10 -22.84 -1.57
N THR A 42 5.14 -22.05 -1.82
CA THR A 42 5.06 -20.59 -1.84
C THR A 42 4.29 -20.10 -3.07
N ILE A 43 3.18 -19.38 -2.82
CA ILE A 43 2.39 -18.70 -3.86
C ILE A 43 3.15 -17.49 -4.37
N LYS A 44 3.68 -16.67 -3.47
CA LYS A 44 4.42 -15.46 -3.78
C LYS A 44 5.44 -15.16 -2.70
N ALA A 45 6.66 -14.81 -3.12
CA ALA A 45 7.70 -14.26 -2.26
C ALA A 45 7.98 -12.79 -2.62
N TRP A 46 8.20 -11.98 -1.59
CA TRP A 46 8.70 -10.60 -1.69
C TRP A 46 10.07 -10.54 -1.03
N HIS A 47 11.03 -9.83 -1.63
CA HIS A 47 12.41 -9.77 -1.16
C HIS A 47 12.87 -8.33 -0.91
N SER A 48 13.69 -8.13 0.13
CA SER A 48 14.30 -6.84 0.46
C SER A 48 15.55 -6.50 -0.34
N LYS A 49 16.05 -7.47 -1.11
CA LYS A 49 17.15 -7.30 -2.04
C LYS A 49 16.73 -7.82 -3.40
N GLY A 50 16.85 -6.96 -4.42
CA GLY A 50 16.66 -7.38 -5.81
C GLY A 50 17.85 -8.19 -6.29
N SER A 51 17.61 -9.27 -7.04
CA SER A 51 18.67 -9.91 -7.83
C SER A 51 18.80 -9.15 -9.15
N TYR A 52 19.76 -8.23 -9.23
CA TYR A 52 20.05 -7.51 -10.49
C TYR A 52 20.58 -8.44 -11.59
N GLY A 53 21.07 -9.63 -11.23
CA GLY A 53 21.61 -10.63 -12.17
C GLY A 53 20.58 -11.54 -12.84
N GLU A 54 19.67 -12.17 -12.08
CA GLU A 54 18.77 -13.22 -12.59
C GLU A 54 17.35 -12.71 -12.94
N ASP A 55 16.71 -11.94 -12.05
CA ASP A 55 15.30 -11.52 -12.23
C ASP A 55 15.10 -10.09 -12.78
N ARG A 56 16.14 -9.26 -12.82
CA ARG A 56 16.06 -7.80 -13.13
C ARG A 56 14.89 -7.11 -12.41
N ALA A 57 14.60 -7.54 -11.18
CA ALA A 57 13.50 -7.01 -10.38
C ALA A 57 14.06 -6.12 -9.27
N ALA A 58 13.54 -4.90 -9.18
CA ALA A 58 13.79 -4.04 -8.02
C ALA A 58 13.24 -4.72 -6.75
N PRO A 59 13.87 -4.51 -5.58
CA PRO A 59 13.35 -5.02 -4.32
C PRO A 59 11.94 -4.46 -4.07
N LEU A 60 11.05 -5.34 -3.61
CA LEU A 60 9.68 -4.95 -3.23
C LEU A 60 9.57 -4.67 -1.73
N LEU A 61 10.52 -5.13 -0.92
CA LEU A 61 10.51 -4.88 0.51
C LEU A 61 11.54 -3.79 0.88
N PRO A 62 11.22 -2.93 1.87
CA PRO A 62 12.16 -1.95 2.38
C PRO A 62 13.35 -2.57 3.10
N LEU A 63 14.34 -1.73 3.39
CA LEU A 63 15.35 -2.05 4.40
C LEU A 63 14.78 -1.79 5.79
N LEU A 64 14.98 -2.75 6.69
CA LEU A 64 14.53 -2.67 8.08
C LEU A 64 15.68 -2.36 9.02
N LYS A 65 15.35 -1.74 10.15
CA LYS A 65 16.31 -1.36 11.19
C LYS A 65 16.55 -2.55 12.13
N PRO A 66 17.81 -2.97 12.33
CA PRO A 66 18.17 -4.05 13.26
C PRO A 66 17.58 -3.84 14.67
N GLY A 67 16.95 -4.88 15.22
CA GLY A 67 16.38 -4.88 16.58
C GLY A 67 15.01 -4.23 16.73
N LYS A 68 14.45 -3.63 15.67
CA LYS A 68 13.11 -3.02 15.68
C LYS A 68 12.01 -4.05 15.44
N THR A 69 10.85 -3.80 16.03
CA THR A 69 9.64 -4.59 15.81
C THR A 69 8.83 -3.99 14.68
N TYR A 70 8.33 -4.85 13.81
CA TYR A 70 7.52 -4.49 12.66
C TYR A 70 6.18 -5.21 12.72
N GLU A 71 5.14 -4.53 12.26
CA GLU A 71 3.81 -5.05 12.05
C GLU A 71 3.56 -5.26 10.56
N VAL A 72 2.94 -6.39 10.22
CA VAL A 72 2.64 -6.81 8.86
C VAL A 72 1.16 -7.13 8.76
N ILE A 73 0.50 -6.56 7.77
CA ILE A 73 -0.91 -6.80 7.47
C ILE A 73 -1.05 -7.14 5.99
N PHE A 74 -1.51 -8.35 5.68
CA PHE A 74 -1.86 -8.77 4.33
C PHE A 74 -3.31 -8.42 4.03
N PHE A 75 -3.53 -7.66 2.97
CA PHE A 75 -4.87 -7.43 2.43
C PHE A 75 -5.15 -8.43 1.33
N ILE A 76 -5.91 -9.47 1.71
CA ILE A 76 -6.40 -10.52 0.83
C ILE A 76 -7.91 -10.59 1.02
N GLN A 77 -8.67 -10.77 -0.07
CA GLN A 77 -10.11 -10.95 0.01
C GLN A 77 -10.43 -12.19 0.86
N GLU A 78 -11.22 -12.00 1.91
CA GLU A 78 -11.64 -13.09 2.78
C GLU A 78 -12.48 -14.10 2.00
N ASN A 79 -12.09 -15.37 2.13
CA ASN A 79 -12.84 -16.49 1.61
C ASN A 79 -12.64 -17.68 2.56
N PRO A 80 -13.69 -18.16 3.26
CA PRO A 80 -13.59 -19.25 4.22
C PRO A 80 -13.02 -20.57 3.65
N LYS A 81 -13.02 -20.71 2.32
CA LYS A 81 -12.45 -21.88 1.65
C LYS A 81 -10.95 -21.80 1.44
N ASN A 82 -10.38 -20.61 1.59
CA ASN A 82 -8.96 -20.35 1.44
C ASN A 82 -8.28 -20.36 2.81
N GLN A 83 -7.08 -20.93 2.85
CA GLN A 83 -6.20 -20.95 3.99
C GLN A 83 -4.76 -20.76 3.48
N PHE A 84 -4.07 -19.79 4.08
CA PHE A 84 -2.70 -19.44 3.74
C PHE A 84 -1.85 -19.46 5.00
N ARG A 85 -0.54 -19.55 4.83
CA ARG A 85 0.45 -19.38 5.90
C ARG A 85 1.53 -18.43 5.44
N VAL A 86 2.05 -17.61 6.33
CA VAL A 86 3.17 -16.72 6.02
C VAL A 86 4.44 -17.24 6.68
N ASN A 87 5.58 -17.12 6.01
CA ASN A 87 6.87 -17.19 6.67
C ASN A 87 7.77 -16.03 6.29
N ILE A 88 8.65 -15.64 7.21
CA ILE A 88 9.72 -14.68 6.98
C ILE A 88 11.05 -15.41 7.09
N ASP A 89 11.86 -15.32 6.03
CA ASP A 89 13.24 -15.83 6.05
C ASP A 89 14.20 -14.66 6.21
N PHE A 90 15.01 -14.71 7.27
CA PHE A 90 16.09 -13.76 7.52
C PHE A 90 17.39 -14.31 6.94
N ARG A 91 18.16 -13.45 6.27
CA ARG A 91 19.38 -13.82 5.58
C ARG A 91 20.54 -12.91 5.98
N ASP A 92 21.74 -13.48 6.02
CA ASP A 92 22.97 -12.72 6.21
C ASP A 92 23.41 -11.99 4.93
N GLN A 93 24.56 -11.30 5.02
CA GLN A 93 25.15 -10.56 3.88
C GLN A 93 25.57 -11.47 2.71
N PHE A 94 25.76 -12.77 2.97
CA PHE A 94 26.11 -13.79 1.97
C PHE A 94 24.86 -14.46 1.37
N GLY A 95 23.66 -14.10 1.83
CA GLY A 95 22.39 -14.62 1.34
C GLY A 95 21.94 -15.95 1.98
N GLN A 96 22.67 -16.44 2.97
CA GLN A 96 22.30 -17.66 3.71
C GLN A 96 21.17 -17.38 4.68
N ILE A 97 20.19 -18.28 4.77
CA ILE A 97 19.09 -18.16 5.73
C ILE A 97 19.64 -18.42 7.12
N THR A 98 19.56 -17.41 8.00
CA THR A 98 19.98 -17.50 9.40
C THR A 98 18.85 -17.92 10.31
N ALA A 99 17.60 -17.58 9.96
CA ALA A 99 16.40 -17.94 10.71
C ALA A 99 15.16 -17.84 9.82
N THR A 100 14.14 -18.63 10.15
CA THR A 100 12.79 -18.54 9.56
C THR A 100 11.75 -18.46 10.66
N GLN A 101 10.77 -17.57 10.51
CA GLN A 101 9.63 -17.43 11.40
C GLN A 101 8.32 -17.68 10.65
N TYR A 102 7.40 -18.45 11.23
CA TYR A 102 6.13 -18.83 10.62
C TYR A 102 4.95 -18.17 11.34
N PHE A 103 3.91 -17.81 10.57
CA PHE A 103 2.69 -17.15 11.05
C PHE A 103 1.48 -17.79 10.37
N GLU A 104 0.47 -18.15 11.16
CA GLU A 104 -0.79 -18.67 10.64
C GLU A 104 -1.76 -17.53 10.31
N GLU A 105 -1.64 -16.38 10.99
CA GLU A 105 -2.43 -15.18 10.70
C GLU A 105 -1.83 -14.33 9.56
N LEU A 106 -2.69 -13.53 8.94
CA LEU A 106 -2.33 -12.54 7.93
C LEU A 106 -2.01 -11.16 8.52
N HIS A 107 -2.21 -11.00 9.83
CA HIS A 107 -1.84 -9.83 10.61
C HIS A 107 -0.98 -10.29 11.79
N PHE A 108 0.29 -9.89 11.79
CA PHE A 108 1.25 -10.35 12.78
C PHE A 108 2.36 -9.33 13.00
N THR A 109 3.19 -9.59 14.03
CA THR A 109 4.36 -8.77 14.33
C THR A 109 5.62 -9.63 14.42
N PHE A 110 6.77 -9.06 14.08
CA PHE A 110 8.06 -9.72 14.17
C PHE A 110 9.16 -8.72 14.54
N GLN A 111 10.23 -9.18 15.19
CA GLN A 111 11.41 -8.37 15.44
C GLN A 111 12.45 -8.65 14.35
N TYR A 112 12.96 -7.60 13.71
CA TYR A 112 14.01 -7.75 12.69
C TYR A 112 15.36 -8.08 13.37
N PRO A 113 15.99 -9.24 13.10
CA PRO A 113 17.19 -9.68 13.82
C PRO A 113 18.39 -8.76 13.61
N HIS A 114 19.24 -8.63 14.62
CA HIS A 114 20.42 -7.76 14.57
C HIS A 114 21.46 -8.16 13.51
N ASN A 115 21.53 -9.45 13.20
CA ASN A 115 22.48 -10.05 12.27
C ASN A 115 21.91 -10.26 10.86
N ALA A 116 20.65 -9.90 10.62
CA ALA A 116 20.02 -10.04 9.31
C ALA A 116 20.42 -8.87 8.40
N ALA A 117 20.94 -9.19 7.22
CA ALA A 117 21.19 -8.21 6.17
C ALA A 117 19.98 -8.06 5.23
N HIS A 118 19.27 -9.16 4.99
CA HIS A 118 18.16 -9.22 4.05
C HIS A 118 17.03 -10.09 4.60
N TYR A 119 15.83 -9.93 4.05
CA TYR A 119 14.72 -10.80 4.38
C TYR A 119 13.78 -11.01 3.20
N SER A 120 13.00 -12.07 3.27
CA SER A 120 11.86 -12.31 2.38
C SER A 120 10.61 -12.60 3.19
N ILE A 121 9.48 -12.13 2.70
CA ILE A 121 8.16 -12.50 3.19
C ILE A 121 7.55 -13.43 2.15
N ASN A 122 7.08 -14.61 2.57
CA ASN A 122 6.58 -15.65 1.68
C ASN A 122 5.13 -16.00 2.08
N LEU A 123 4.21 -15.90 1.12
CA LEU A 123 2.83 -16.38 1.27
C LEU A 123 2.74 -17.80 0.73
N ASN A 124 2.37 -18.75 1.58
CA ASN A 124 2.31 -20.17 1.25
C ASN A 124 0.88 -20.68 1.17
N ASN A 125 0.66 -21.60 0.25
CA ASN A 125 -0.60 -22.30 0.07
C ASN A 125 -0.77 -23.36 1.17
N ILE A 126 -1.88 -23.28 1.93
CA ILE A 126 -2.40 -24.45 2.64
C ILE A 126 -3.54 -25.06 1.83
N LYS A 127 -4.50 -24.23 1.44
CA LYS A 127 -5.64 -24.59 0.60
C LYS A 127 -6.17 -23.32 -0.07
N HIS A 128 -6.42 -23.31 -1.37
CA HIS A 128 -7.13 -22.19 -2.00
C HIS A 128 -7.92 -22.63 -3.23
N GLU A 129 -9.02 -21.94 -3.52
CA GLU A 129 -9.69 -21.99 -4.83
C GLU A 129 -9.24 -20.81 -5.70
N LYS A 130 -9.21 -19.62 -5.12
CA LYS A 130 -8.83 -18.36 -5.78
C LYS A 130 -8.33 -17.38 -4.73
N LEU A 131 -7.12 -16.89 -4.86
CA LEU A 131 -6.56 -15.79 -4.09
C LEU A 131 -6.87 -14.47 -4.81
N VAL A 132 -7.44 -13.49 -4.09
CA VAL A 132 -7.50 -12.09 -4.53
C VAL A 132 -6.65 -11.28 -3.56
N PHE A 133 -5.45 -10.91 -4.00
CA PHE A 133 -4.48 -10.14 -3.26
C PHE A 133 -4.59 -8.67 -3.61
N TYR A 134 -4.44 -7.78 -2.64
CA TYR A 134 -4.43 -6.36 -2.87
C TYR A 134 -3.05 -5.74 -2.60
N ASP A 135 -2.54 -5.86 -1.36
CA ASP A 135 -1.20 -5.44 -0.95
C ASP A 135 -0.85 -5.94 0.46
N ILE A 136 0.37 -5.63 0.90
CA ILE A 136 0.84 -5.81 2.27
C ILE A 136 1.18 -4.44 2.84
N ILE A 137 0.75 -4.15 4.05
CA ILE A 137 1.26 -3.03 4.83
C ILE A 137 2.34 -3.55 5.78
N LEU A 138 3.50 -2.93 5.76
CA LEU A 138 4.62 -3.21 6.66
C LEU A 138 5.03 -1.91 7.33
N MET A 139 5.04 -1.88 8.66
CA MET A 139 5.30 -0.66 9.41
C MET A 139 6.10 -0.93 10.68
N GLU A 140 6.98 0.01 11.05
CA GLU A 140 7.68 -0.04 12.33
C GLU A 140 6.65 0.12 13.46
N LYS A 141 6.56 -0.87 14.36
CA LYS A 141 5.63 -0.85 15.47
C LYS A 141 6.14 0.09 16.56
N VAL A 142 5.33 1.08 16.92
CA VAL A 142 5.58 1.97 18.06
C VAL A 142 4.77 1.49 19.26
N GLU A 143 5.36 1.50 20.45
CA GLU A 143 4.66 1.09 21.67
C GLU A 143 3.43 1.97 21.92
N ASN A 144 2.30 1.34 22.26
CA ASN A 144 0.98 1.95 22.49
C ASN A 144 0.30 2.57 21.26
N ASP A 145 0.81 2.34 20.05
CA ASP A 145 0.09 2.68 18.83
C ASP A 145 -0.73 1.47 18.37
N SER A 146 -1.99 1.71 17.99
CA SER A 146 -2.75 0.72 17.23
C SER A 146 -3.13 1.33 15.91
N VAL A 147 -2.92 0.55 14.86
CA VAL A 147 -3.09 1.01 13.48
C VAL A 147 -4.40 0.44 12.98
N GLU A 148 -5.32 1.35 12.65
CA GLU A 148 -6.55 1.03 11.96
C GLU A 148 -6.30 1.24 10.46
N VAL A 149 -6.46 0.17 9.68
CA VAL A 149 -6.39 0.26 8.22
C VAL A 149 -7.77 0.05 7.64
N GLU A 150 -8.23 1.02 6.88
CA GLU A 150 -9.48 0.94 6.13
C GLU A 150 -9.20 1.00 4.63
N ARG A 151 -10.01 0.29 3.86
CA ARG A 151 -9.81 0.13 2.41
C ARG A 151 -11.02 0.65 1.66
N GLY A 152 -10.74 1.45 0.62
CA GLY A 152 -11.70 1.91 -0.37
C GLY A 152 -11.26 1.55 -1.78
N GLU A 153 -12.03 1.99 -2.77
CA GLU A 153 -11.75 1.72 -4.18
C GLU A 153 -10.47 2.44 -4.63
N GLY A 154 -9.35 1.71 -4.70
CA GLY A 154 -8.02 2.28 -5.00
C GLY A 154 -7.42 3.14 -3.88
N LEU A 155 -8.09 3.19 -2.73
CA LEU A 155 -7.73 4.00 -1.56
C LEU A 155 -7.37 3.11 -0.37
N THR A 156 -6.35 3.52 0.37
CA THR A 156 -5.95 2.90 1.63
C THR A 156 -5.82 3.98 2.66
N PHE A 157 -6.66 3.92 3.68
CA PHE A 157 -6.60 4.81 4.81
C PHE A 157 -5.87 4.11 5.94
N ILE A 158 -4.85 4.75 6.48
CA ILE A 158 -4.06 4.28 7.61
C ILE A 158 -4.19 5.34 8.70
N LYS A 159 -4.83 4.94 9.79
CA LYS A 159 -5.01 5.77 10.98
C LYS A 159 -4.16 5.20 12.09
N CYS A 160 -3.26 6.02 12.61
CA CYS A 160 -2.48 5.77 13.80
C CYS A 160 -3.13 6.54 14.96
N GLN A 161 -3.22 5.93 16.13
CA GLN A 161 -4.01 6.47 17.23
C GLN A 161 -3.32 7.61 18.00
N THR A 162 -2.01 7.81 17.82
CA THR A 162 -1.35 9.00 18.39
C THR A 162 -1.93 10.28 17.77
N PRO A 163 -2.48 11.24 18.55
CA PRO A 163 -3.04 12.46 17.98
C PRO A 163 -1.96 13.28 17.28
N SER A 164 -2.12 13.52 15.98
CA SER A 164 -1.30 14.48 15.25
C SER A 164 -2.18 15.56 14.65
N GLU A 165 -1.75 16.82 14.76
CA GLU A 165 -2.42 18.00 14.19
C GLU A 165 -2.35 18.07 12.64
N LYS A 166 -1.81 17.03 11.99
CA LYS A 166 -1.51 16.98 10.57
C LYS A 166 -2.11 15.74 9.91
N PHE A 167 -2.91 15.96 8.90
CA PHE A 167 -3.46 14.91 8.04
C PHE A 167 -2.69 14.90 6.72
N GLN A 168 -2.09 13.78 6.33
CA GLN A 168 -1.39 13.66 5.06
C GLN A 168 -2.21 12.88 4.05
N LEU A 169 -2.43 13.50 2.89
CA LEU A 169 -2.97 12.86 1.70
C LEU A 169 -1.82 12.61 0.73
N ARG A 170 -1.57 11.34 0.40
CA ARG A 170 -0.51 10.94 -0.53
C ARG A 170 -1.10 10.29 -1.76
N VAL A 171 -0.85 10.91 -2.91
CA VAL A 171 -1.36 10.47 -4.20
C VAL A 171 -0.22 9.85 -5.00
N HIS A 172 -0.19 8.51 -5.08
CA HIS A 172 0.83 7.73 -5.79
C HIS A 172 0.23 7.04 -7.00
N SER A 173 0.94 6.99 -8.12
CA SER A 173 0.42 6.38 -9.36
C SER A 173 0.89 4.93 -9.59
N SER A 174 1.23 4.20 -8.53
CA SER A 174 1.94 2.92 -8.65
C SER A 174 1.07 1.70 -8.33
N ASP A 175 0.42 1.17 -9.36
CA ASP A 175 -0.34 -0.09 -9.27
C ASP A 175 0.54 -1.31 -8.92
N ARG A 176 1.87 -1.20 -9.09
CA ARG A 176 2.74 -2.39 -9.20
C ARG A 176 4.04 -2.33 -8.41
N GLU A 177 4.45 -1.17 -7.92
CA GLU A 177 5.67 -1.03 -7.12
C GLU A 177 5.33 -0.72 -5.67
N SER A 178 6.20 -1.16 -4.77
CA SER A 178 6.06 -0.84 -3.37
C SER A 178 6.34 0.63 -3.11
N ILE A 179 5.51 1.25 -2.28
CA ILE A 179 5.59 2.66 -1.94
C ILE A 179 6.11 2.78 -0.51
N MET A 180 7.16 3.58 -0.36
CA MET A 180 7.69 3.93 0.95
C MET A 180 7.11 5.25 1.43
N VAL A 181 6.54 5.21 2.62
CA VAL A 181 6.01 6.36 3.33
C VAL A 181 6.83 6.54 4.60
N SER A 182 7.89 7.33 4.50
CA SER A 182 8.68 7.78 5.64
C SER A 182 8.10 9.10 6.14
N ASP A 183 7.04 9.07 6.94
CA ASP A 183 6.56 10.26 7.66
C ASP A 183 5.88 9.85 8.97
N ASN A 184 6.18 10.59 10.05
CA ASN A 184 5.64 10.37 11.39
C ASN A 184 4.19 10.91 11.56
N THR A 185 3.40 11.05 10.48
CA THR A 185 2.06 11.65 10.59
C THR A 185 1.03 10.60 10.93
N ALA A 186 0.17 10.92 11.90
CA ALA A 186 -0.70 9.92 12.48
C ALA A 186 -1.88 9.51 11.59
N ASN A 187 -2.30 10.34 10.64
CA ASN A 187 -3.37 9.98 9.72
C ASN A 187 -2.89 10.15 8.29
N LEU A 188 -2.81 9.03 7.57
CA LEU A 188 -2.32 8.96 6.21
C LEU A 188 -3.37 8.33 5.31
N LEU A 189 -3.79 9.05 4.28
CA LEU A 189 -4.58 8.50 3.19
C LEU A 189 -3.68 8.29 1.98
N LEU A 190 -3.56 7.03 1.53
CA LEU A 190 -2.79 6.63 0.35
C LEU A 190 -3.74 6.30 -0.79
N PHE A 191 -3.51 6.94 -1.93
CA PHE A 191 -4.13 6.58 -3.20
C PHE A 191 -3.08 6.04 -4.16
N VAL A 192 -3.40 4.96 -4.88
CA VAL A 192 -2.37 4.18 -5.58
C VAL A 192 -2.69 3.91 -7.05
N SER A 193 -3.95 4.04 -7.49
CA SER A 193 -4.39 3.58 -8.81
C SER A 193 -4.80 4.69 -9.77
N GLN A 194 -4.31 4.62 -11.02
CA GLN A 194 -4.66 5.60 -12.07
C GLN A 194 -6.02 5.33 -12.74
N LYS A 195 -6.58 4.14 -12.57
CA LYS A 195 -7.78 3.69 -13.31
C LYS A 195 -9.06 3.66 -12.48
N THR A 196 -9.04 4.25 -11.29
CA THR A 196 -10.21 4.34 -10.43
C THR A 196 -11.09 5.52 -10.84
N ASP A 197 -12.38 5.41 -10.55
CA ASP A 197 -13.30 6.52 -10.72
C ASP A 197 -12.92 7.69 -9.78
N PHE A 198 -12.68 8.86 -10.36
CA PHE A 198 -12.34 10.07 -9.62
C PHE A 198 -13.45 10.48 -8.66
N GLN A 199 -14.72 10.32 -9.04
CA GLN A 199 -15.85 10.76 -8.19
C GLN A 199 -15.95 9.91 -6.92
N ALA A 200 -15.86 8.58 -7.06
CA ALA A 200 -15.83 7.66 -5.92
C ALA A 200 -14.66 7.98 -4.98
N VAL A 201 -13.48 8.25 -5.55
CA VAL A 201 -12.28 8.60 -4.79
C VAL A 201 -12.44 9.92 -4.05
N LEU A 202 -12.92 10.96 -4.73
CA LEU A 202 -13.12 12.27 -4.14
C LEU A 202 -14.15 12.25 -3.02
N SER A 203 -15.25 11.51 -3.20
CA SER A 203 -16.27 11.30 -2.15
C SER A 203 -15.65 10.70 -0.88
N ALA A 204 -14.90 9.60 -1.03
CA ALA A 204 -14.24 8.95 0.11
C ALA A 204 -13.18 9.85 0.78
N ILE A 205 -12.48 10.68 0.02
CA ILE A 205 -11.54 11.68 0.57
C ILE A 205 -12.29 12.73 1.37
N ILE A 206 -13.39 13.28 0.82
CA ILE A 206 -14.23 14.28 1.50
C ILE A 206 -14.76 13.72 2.81
N ASP A 207 -15.41 12.56 2.80
CA ASP A 207 -15.97 11.91 3.99
C ASP A 207 -14.93 11.75 5.11
N LYS A 208 -13.70 11.35 4.73
CA LYS A 208 -12.61 11.22 5.70
C LYS A 208 -12.13 12.57 6.20
N LEU A 209 -12.00 13.56 5.33
CA LEU A 209 -11.53 14.89 5.69
C LEU A 209 -12.55 15.68 6.50
N GLU A 210 -13.86 15.49 6.33
CA GLU A 210 -14.91 16.19 7.08
C GLU A 210 -14.68 16.11 8.59
N THR A 211 -14.38 14.90 9.08
CA THR A 211 -14.20 14.59 10.51
C THR A 211 -12.86 15.00 11.09
N GLN A 212 -11.93 15.51 10.26
CA GLN A 212 -10.55 15.80 10.67
C GLN A 212 -10.31 17.30 10.83
N ASP A 213 -9.83 17.71 12.00
CA ASP A 213 -9.35 19.06 12.24
C ASP A 213 -7.82 19.11 12.15
N GLY A 214 -7.28 20.15 11.50
CA GLY A 214 -5.84 20.37 11.40
C GLY A 214 -5.37 20.76 10.01
N LEU A 215 -4.05 20.68 9.82
CA LEU A 215 -3.40 20.94 8.54
C LEU A 215 -3.53 19.73 7.63
N ILE A 216 -4.10 19.91 6.44
CA ILE A 216 -4.16 18.91 5.37
C ILE A 216 -2.95 19.12 4.46
N GLU A 217 -2.05 18.16 4.39
CA GLU A 217 -0.87 18.21 3.52
C GLU A 217 -1.02 17.18 2.39
N ILE A 218 -1.15 17.68 1.16
CA ILE A 218 -1.25 16.88 -0.05
C ILE A 218 0.16 16.72 -0.62
N LYS A 219 0.65 15.48 -0.68
CA LYS A 219 1.94 15.16 -1.28
C LYS A 219 1.78 14.28 -2.50
N THR A 220 2.55 14.59 -3.52
CA THR A 220 2.62 13.85 -4.78
C THR A 220 3.61 12.71 -4.69
N GLY A 221 3.22 11.58 -5.26
CA GLY A 221 4.04 10.40 -5.40
C GLY A 221 4.75 10.31 -6.74
N VAL A 222 5.44 9.20 -6.93
CA VAL A 222 6.04 8.81 -8.22
C VAL A 222 4.98 8.87 -9.31
N ASP A 223 5.38 9.40 -10.48
CA ASP A 223 4.58 9.44 -11.70
C ASP A 223 3.24 10.20 -11.58
N PHE A 224 3.09 11.08 -10.56
CA PHE A 224 1.86 11.85 -10.35
C PHE A 224 1.39 12.65 -11.58
N ALA A 225 2.31 13.14 -12.41
CA ALA A 225 1.99 13.87 -13.64
C ALA A 225 1.20 13.04 -14.68
N LYS A 226 1.10 11.70 -14.52
CA LYS A 226 0.31 10.82 -15.39
C LYS A 226 -1.16 10.76 -15.00
N PHE A 227 -1.54 11.25 -13.82
CA PHE A 227 -2.93 11.30 -13.43
C PHE A 227 -3.73 12.32 -14.26
N SER A 228 -5.04 12.09 -14.33
CA SER A 228 -5.96 12.99 -15.02
C SER A 228 -5.96 14.39 -14.39
N ILE A 229 -6.44 15.38 -15.15
CA ILE A 229 -6.46 16.79 -14.73
C ILE A 229 -7.27 17.00 -13.44
N GLU A 230 -8.28 16.17 -13.20
CA GLU A 230 -9.09 16.17 -11.99
C GLU A 230 -8.25 15.89 -10.74
N PHE A 231 -7.34 14.89 -10.80
CA PHE A 231 -6.41 14.61 -9.69
C PHE A 231 -5.33 15.68 -9.53
N GLN A 232 -4.89 16.28 -10.65
CA GLN A 232 -3.95 17.39 -10.59
C GLN A 232 -4.58 18.65 -9.96
N SER A 233 -5.89 18.83 -10.13
CA SER A 233 -6.68 19.93 -9.57
C SER A 233 -7.25 19.63 -8.17
N LEU A 234 -6.82 18.53 -7.54
CA LEU A 234 -7.33 18.09 -6.25
C LEU A 234 -7.17 19.17 -5.14
N PRO A 235 -6.05 19.90 -5.02
CA PRO A 235 -5.92 20.98 -4.05
C PRO A 235 -6.99 22.07 -4.22
N GLU A 236 -7.23 22.50 -5.46
CA GLU A 236 -8.21 23.54 -5.80
C GLU A 236 -9.64 23.07 -5.51
N ILE A 237 -9.95 21.81 -5.83
CA ILE A 237 -11.23 21.19 -5.51
C ILE A 237 -11.45 21.16 -4.00
N LEU A 238 -10.46 20.69 -3.24
CA LEU A 238 -10.57 20.60 -1.77
C LEU A 238 -10.60 21.97 -1.11
N HIS A 239 -9.87 22.98 -1.62
CA HIS A 239 -9.99 24.36 -1.17
C HIS A 239 -11.38 24.94 -1.41
N THR A 240 -11.99 24.59 -2.56
CA THR A 240 -13.35 25.03 -2.89
C THR A 240 -14.39 24.38 -1.97
N TYR A 241 -14.21 23.10 -1.64
CA TYR A 241 -15.13 22.35 -0.77
C TYR A 241 -14.94 22.70 0.72
N PHE A 242 -13.69 22.86 1.18
CA PHE A 242 -13.33 23.18 2.56
C PHE A 242 -12.60 24.54 2.65
N PRO A 243 -13.31 25.67 2.47
CA PRO A 243 -12.69 27.00 2.47
C PRO A 243 -12.00 27.35 3.80
N ASP A 244 -12.46 26.78 4.91
CA ASP A 244 -11.95 27.05 6.25
C ASP A 244 -10.77 26.14 6.66
N LYS A 245 -10.49 25.06 5.91
CA LYS A 245 -9.40 24.13 6.24
C LYS A 245 -8.07 24.60 5.65
N LYS A 246 -7.00 24.45 6.42
CA LYS A 246 -5.64 24.76 5.97
C LYS A 246 -5.13 23.61 5.11
N ILE A 247 -4.98 23.85 3.80
CA ILE A 247 -4.43 22.88 2.87
C ILE A 247 -3.06 23.38 2.39
N GLN A 248 -2.06 22.50 2.44
CA GLN A 248 -0.74 22.68 1.85
C GLN A 248 -0.53 21.58 0.81
N THR A 249 0.12 21.91 -0.30
CA THR A 249 0.36 20.96 -1.38
C THR A 249 1.75 21.13 -1.98
N ASP A 250 2.37 20.03 -2.39
CA ASP A 250 3.58 20.03 -3.21
C ASP A 250 3.28 19.90 -4.72
N ILE A 251 2.01 19.80 -5.09
CA ILE A 251 1.55 19.82 -6.48
C ILE A 251 1.96 21.17 -7.06
N LYS A 252 2.84 21.14 -8.06
CA LYS A 252 3.23 22.34 -8.79
C LYS A 252 2.09 22.74 -9.71
N ASN A 253 1.65 24.00 -9.64
CA ASN A 253 0.64 24.55 -10.54
C ASN A 253 1.01 24.25 -12.00
N THR A 254 0.29 23.32 -12.61
CA THR A 254 0.32 23.06 -14.05
C THR A 254 -0.52 24.12 -14.76
N THR A 255 -0.15 24.46 -16.00
CA THR A 255 -0.89 25.45 -16.81
C THR A 255 -2.29 25.00 -17.20
N ASP A 256 -2.57 23.69 -17.09
CA ASP A 256 -3.85 23.06 -17.40
C ASP A 256 -4.45 22.51 -16.09
N LEU A 257 -5.20 23.36 -15.36
CA LEU A 257 -6.00 22.98 -14.20
C LEU A 257 -7.49 23.18 -14.52
N LEU A 258 -8.36 22.48 -13.79
CA LEU A 258 -9.80 22.69 -13.90
C LEU A 258 -10.16 24.14 -13.56
N THR A 259 -11.06 24.71 -14.34
CA THR A 259 -11.63 26.02 -14.07
C THR A 259 -12.54 25.97 -12.84
N ALA A 260 -12.76 27.12 -12.19
CA ALA A 260 -13.69 27.22 -11.05
C ALA A 260 -15.10 26.71 -11.38
N TYR A 261 -15.57 26.90 -12.63
CA TYR A 261 -16.87 26.39 -13.08
C TYR A 261 -16.89 24.86 -13.16
N GLU A 262 -15.85 24.25 -13.74
CA GLU A 262 -15.74 22.78 -13.82
C GLU A 262 -15.65 22.15 -12.43
N ILE A 263 -14.88 22.75 -11.51
CA ILE A 263 -14.82 22.32 -10.11
C ILE A 263 -16.22 22.36 -9.48
N GLN A 264 -16.95 23.46 -9.66
CA GLN A 264 -18.27 23.61 -9.06
C GLN A 264 -19.29 22.60 -9.62
N MET A 265 -19.24 22.33 -10.93
CA MET A 265 -20.06 21.29 -11.57
C MET A 265 -19.73 19.89 -11.05
N LEU A 266 -18.45 19.60 -10.82
CA LEU A 266 -17.98 18.33 -10.27
C LEU A 266 -18.49 18.13 -8.84
N LEU A 267 -18.36 19.16 -7.99
CA LEU A 267 -18.86 19.11 -6.60
C LEU A 267 -20.38 18.96 -6.53
N LEU A 268 -21.13 19.60 -7.45
CA LEU A 268 -22.58 19.42 -7.57
C LEU A 268 -22.97 17.99 -7.94
N ALA A 269 -22.16 17.30 -8.74
CA ALA A 269 -22.41 15.91 -9.13
C ALA A 269 -22.26 14.93 -7.96
N LEU A 270 -21.43 15.25 -6.96
CA LEU A 270 -21.25 14.43 -5.76
C LEU A 270 -22.42 14.51 -4.78
N GLN A 271 -23.28 15.53 -4.89
CA GLN A 271 -24.44 15.75 -4.00
C GLN A 271 -25.71 15.01 -4.46
N LYS A 272 -25.66 14.28 -5.58
CA LYS A 272 -26.77 13.49 -6.14
C LYS A 272 -26.58 12.00 -5.90
#